data_AF-A0A7Y4GVK9-F1
#
_entry.id   AF-A0A7Y4GVK9-F1
#
_cell.length_a   1.000
_cell.length_b   1.000
_cell.length_c   1.000
_cell.angle_alpha   90.00
_cell.angle_beta   90.00
_cell.angle_gamma   90.00
#
_symmetry.space_group_name_H-M   'P 1'
#
loop_
_entity.id
_entity.type
_entity.pdbx_description
1 polymer ?
#
loop_
_entity_poly.entity_id
_entity_poly.type
_entity_poly.pdbx_seq_one_letter_code
_entity_poly.pdbx_strand_id
1 'polypeptide(L)' 'MSRAKILQEKAEMFERRAENATDPISRQHYKEMAAHYRSLAAEHLDVRRDEPAH' A
#
# COMPACT_ATOMS: atom_id res chain seq x y z
N MET A 1 -16.18 2.36 1.10
CA MET A 1 -14.83 1.79 0.88
C MET A 1 -14.10 1.74 2.21
N SER A 2 -13.43 0.64 2.57
CA SER A 2 -12.65 0.55 3.82
C SER A 2 -11.29 1.25 3.65
N ARG A 3 -10.71 1.73 4.76
CA ARG A 3 -9.38 2.38 4.75
C ARG A 3 -8.27 1.46 4.22
N ALA A 4 -8.33 0.17 4.57
CA ALA A 4 -7.45 -0.85 4.02
C ALA A 4 -7.52 -0.95 2.49
N LYS A 5 -8.74 -0.91 1.91
CA LYS A 5 -8.92 -0.97 0.45
C LYS A 5 -8.33 0.26 -0.25
N ILE A 6 -8.48 1.45 0.33
CA ILE A 6 -7.86 2.69 -0.21
C ILE A 6 -6.33 2.60 -0.18
N LEU A 7 -5.75 2.01 0.87
CA LEU A 7 -4.30 1.84 0.98
C LEU A 7 -3.79 0.80 -0.02
N GLN A 8 -4.54 -0.29 -0.22
CA GLN A 8 -4.23 -1.29 -1.22
C GLN A 8 -4.29 -0.73 -2.65
N GLU A 9 -5.32 0.05 -2.99
CA GLU A 9 -5.42 0.74 -4.28
C GLU A 9 -4.25 1.71 -4.50
N LYS A 10 -3.81 2.42 -3.45
CA LYS A 10 -2.61 3.26 -3.52
C LYS A 10 -1.35 2.44 -3.78
N ALA A 11 -1.17 1.31 -3.10
CA ALA A 11 -0.03 0.44 -3.33
C ALA A 11 0.03 -0.04 -4.79
N GLU A 12 -1.09 -0.52 -5.33
CA GLU A 12 -1.19 -0.97 -6.73
C GLU A 12 -0.89 0.16 -7.72
N MET A 13 -1.35 1.38 -7.45
CA MET A 13 -1.00 2.54 -8.27
C MET A 13 0.51 2.78 -8.31
N PHE A 14 1.20 2.68 -7.16
CA PHE A 14 2.66 2.85 -7.11
C PHE A 14 3.40 1.73 -7.83
N GLU A 15 2.91 0.49 -7.78
CA GLU A 15 3.51 -0.62 -8.55
C GLU A 15 3.43 -0.40 -10.05
N ARG A 16 2.25 0.00 -10.55
CA ARG A 16 2.09 0.32 -11.98
C ARG A 16 3.01 1.47 -12.39
N ARG A 17 3.22 2.46 -11.53
CA ARG A 17 4.19 3.54 -11.78
C ARG A 17 5.62 3.03 -11.78
N ALA A 18 5.97 2.11 -10.88
CA ALA A 18 7.29 1.49 -10.85
C ALA A 18 7.59 0.66 -12.11
N GLU A 19 6.60 -0.08 -12.62
CA GLU A 19 6.71 -0.88 -13.84
C GLU A 19 6.94 0.00 -15.08
N ASN A 20 6.29 1.16 -15.15
CA ASN A 20 6.40 2.09 -16.27
C ASN A 20 7.52 3.13 -16.11
N ALA A 21 8.19 3.19 -14.96
CA ALA A 21 9.25 4.16 -14.70
C ALA A 21 10.54 3.76 -15.42
N THR A 22 11.01 4.64 -16.31
CA THR A 22 12.28 4.51 -17.03
C THR A 22 13.48 4.90 -16.17
N ASP A 23 13.30 5.87 -15.26
CA ASP A 23 14.32 6.27 -14.31
C ASP A 23 14.46 5.23 -13.18
N PRO A 24 15.66 4.65 -12.97
CA PRO A 24 15.88 3.65 -11.93
C PRO A 24 15.65 4.18 -10.52
N ILE A 25 15.91 5.47 -10.26
CA ILE A 25 15.72 6.08 -8.93
C ILE A 25 14.21 6.17 -8.64
N SER A 26 13.45 6.75 -9.57
CA SER A 26 11.99 6.86 -9.47
C SER A 26 11.33 5.49 -9.35
N ARG A 27 11.78 4.49 -10.12
CA ARG A 27 11.30 3.11 -10.03
C ARG A 27 11.50 2.52 -8.63
N GLN A 28 12.68 2.71 -8.04
CA GLN A 28 12.96 2.22 -6.70
C GLN A 28 12.10 2.93 -5.66
N HIS A 29 11.96 4.25 -5.77
CA HIS A 29 11.09 5.04 -4.90
C HIS A 29 9.63 4.57 -4.96
N TYR A 30 9.10 4.32 -6.16
CA TYR A 30 7.73 3.81 -6.29
C TYR A 30 7.56 2.41 -5.70
N LYS A 31 8.57 1.54 -5.78
CA LYS A 31 8.55 0.23 -5.11
C LYS A 31 8.50 0.37 -3.59
N GLU A 32 9.28 1.29 -3.03
CA GLU A 32 9.26 1.59 -1.58
C GLU A 32 7.89 2.10 -1.13
N MET A 33 7.29 3.01 -1.90
CA MET A 33 5.94 3.52 -1.62
C MET A 33 4.88 2.42 -1.71
N ALA A 34 4.96 1.54 -2.71
CA ALA A 34 4.05 0.40 -2.83
C ALA A 34 4.16 -0.55 -1.64
N ALA A 35 5.39 -0.88 -1.22
CA ALA A 35 5.64 -1.71 -0.05
C ALA A 35 5.08 -1.06 1.23
N HIS A 36 5.32 0.25 1.41
CA HIS A 36 4.82 0.99 2.57
C HIS A 36 3.29 0.97 2.66
N TYR A 37 2.59 1.23 1.56
CA TYR A 37 1.13 1.22 1.56
C TYR A 37 0.53 -0.19 1.74
N ARG A 38 1.23 -1.25 1.30
CA ARG A 38 0.82 -2.64 1.62
C ARG A 38 0.93 -2.94 3.11
N SER A 39 2.03 -2.53 3.76
CA SER A 39 2.19 -2.72 5.20
C SER A 39 1.08 -2.00 5.97
N LEU A 40 0.80 -0.74 5.62
CA LEU A 40 -0.31 0.00 6.22
C LEU A 40 -1.68 -0.67 5.97
N ALA A 41 -1.91 -1.20 4.77
CA ALA A 41 -3.15 -1.90 4.47
C ALA A 41 -3.31 -3.16 5.34
N ALA A 42 -2.23 -3.91 5.55
CA ALA A 42 -2.21 -5.10 6.40
C ALA A 42 -2.46 -4.72 7.88
N GLU A 43 -1.77 -3.72 8.40
CA GLU A 43 -1.99 -3.20 9.76
C GLU A 43 -3.45 -2.78 9.97
N HIS A 44 -4.08 -2.13 8.98
CA HIS A 44 -5.49 -1.73 9.07
C HIS A 44 -6.48 -2.90 8.95
N LEU A 45 -6.08 -4.04 8.38
CA LEU A 45 -6.87 -5.27 8.43
C LEU A 45 -6.74 -5.96 9.79
N ASP A 46 -5.55 -5.92 10.39
CA ASP A 46 -5.28 -6.51 11.71
C ASP A 46 -5.91 -5.69 12.84
N VAL A 47 -5.88 -4.35 12.77
CA VAL A 47 -6.57 -3.48 13.74
C VAL A 47 -8.09 -3.73 13.74
N ARG A 48 -8.69 -4.11 12.61
CA ARG A 48 -10.11 -4.49 12.57
C ARG A 48 -10.40 -5.88 13.13
N ARG A 49 -9.37 -6.72 13.27
CA ARG A 49 -9.47 -8.08 13.81
C ARG A 49 -9.32 -8.08 15.33
N ASP A 50 -8.60 -7.10 15.87
CA ASP A 50 -8.30 -6.97 17.30
C ASP A 50 -9.19 -6.00 18.07
N GLU A 51 -10.20 -5.37 17.45
CA GLU A 51 -11.21 -4.59 18.18
C GLU A 51 -12.17 -5.57 18.89
N PRO A 52 -12.07 -5.77 20.22
CA PRO A 52 -13.04 -6.58 20.94
C PRO A 52 -14.33 -5.77 20.98
N ALA A 53 -15.44 -6.39 20.60
CA ALA A 53 -16.76 -5.82 20.87
C ALA A 53 -16.88 -5.56 22.38
N HIS A 54 -16.86 -4.28 22.77
CA HIS A 54 -17.14 -3.81 24.11
C HIS A 54 -18.49 -3.11 24.13
#